data_AF-A0A3M0YL64-F1
#
_entry.id   AF-A0A3M0YL64-F1
#
_cell.length_a   1.000
_cell.length_b   1.000
_cell.length_c   1.000
_cell.angle_alpha   90.00
_cell.angle_beta   90.00
_cell.angle_gamma   90.00
#
_symmetry.space_group_name_H-M   'P 1'
#
loop_
_entity.id
_entity.type
_entity.pdbx_description
1 polymer ?
#
loop_
_entity_poly.entity_id
_entity_poly.type
_entity_poly.pdbx_seq_one_letter_code
_entity_poly.pdbx_strand_id
1 'polypeptide(L)'
;MTILRLALTTTLLLSVLSLHAQPGCTDPMASNYDPQAQQNDGSCIYPPTAYQPPLVCLLDPLASEVSGLVWHDGILWGINDSGDGPTLYALDTLTGAIAGQATVAAATNVDWEALTRSDTHLFVADVGNNDGDRSVLRIYRIALDQLGSSATLTPDIIQFSYEDWDESLPPEEKQDFDCEAVVFFGDSLHLFTKGWNSFQTKHYVLPATPGNHTALLRQAFDSNGQITDAAVDPAGALVLLGYNVQTAESFLWLLYDTPMQPPPAWDPFSKNKRRIALGSALTNGQTEALVFPRPGYGLIGSEAIGPLEARLLRLGTQQWWSAPTLSAEPHLQHHFQIRPFAYGLEFVWGGAFPLDMYLFELSGRPMASFRLSANATWRWHSNNVPSGVYFYAGYSPWGQRVVSGTLQVTR
;
A
#
# COMPACT_ATOMS: atom_id res chain seq x y z
N MET A 1 -2.04 -63.01 61.12
CA MET A 1 -1.32 -62.45 59.96
C MET A 1 -2.29 -61.59 59.17
N THR A 2 -2.21 -60.29 59.39
CA THR A 2 -3.11 -59.26 58.87
C THR A 2 -2.63 -58.86 57.47
N ILE A 3 -3.41 -59.11 56.41
CA ILE A 3 -3.07 -58.67 55.05
C ILE A 3 -3.80 -57.35 54.79
N LEU A 4 -3.04 -56.26 54.91
CA LEU A 4 -3.38 -54.91 54.50
C LEU A 4 -3.39 -54.87 52.96
N ARG A 5 -4.56 -54.71 52.33
CA ARG A 5 -4.64 -54.41 50.89
C ARG A 5 -4.65 -52.90 50.71
N LEU A 6 -3.52 -52.37 50.23
CA LEU A 6 -3.34 -51.00 49.79
C LEU A 6 -4.33 -50.70 48.65
N ALA A 7 -5.26 -49.77 48.86
CA ALA A 7 -6.03 -49.17 47.80
C ALA A 7 -5.13 -48.14 47.09
N LEU A 8 -4.72 -48.45 45.86
CA LEU A 8 -3.99 -47.52 45.00
C LEU A 8 -5.02 -46.58 44.36
N THR A 9 -5.30 -45.45 45.02
CA THR A 9 -6.06 -44.36 44.40
C THR A 9 -5.13 -43.61 43.45
N THR A 10 -5.27 -43.88 42.15
CA THR A 10 -4.60 -43.14 41.09
C THR A 10 -5.27 -41.76 40.96
N THR A 11 -4.72 -40.76 41.64
CA THR A 11 -5.11 -39.36 41.45
C THR A 11 -4.57 -38.90 40.10
N LEU A 12 -5.43 -38.90 39.06
CA LEU A 12 -5.09 -38.33 37.76
C LEU A 12 -5.04 -36.81 37.93
N LEU A 13 -3.84 -36.25 38.12
CA LEU A 13 -3.61 -34.81 38.05
C LEU A 13 -3.86 -34.38 36.59
N LEU A 14 -5.06 -33.87 36.30
CA LEU A 14 -5.31 -33.17 35.04
C LEU A 14 -4.54 -31.85 35.12
N SER A 15 -3.28 -31.85 34.67
CA SER A 15 -2.58 -30.61 34.38
C SER A 15 -3.36 -29.96 33.24
N VAL A 16 -4.09 -28.89 33.54
CA VAL A 16 -4.67 -28.01 32.53
C VAL A 16 -3.49 -27.38 31.79
N LEU A 17 -3.04 -28.03 30.72
CA LEU A 17 -2.07 -27.46 29.80
C LEU A 17 -2.82 -26.33 29.11
N SER A 18 -2.68 -25.12 29.63
CA SER A 18 -3.04 -23.92 28.90
C SER A 18 -2.18 -23.89 27.63
N LEU A 19 -2.76 -24.30 26.50
CA LEU A 19 -2.19 -24.07 25.18
C LEU A 19 -2.12 -22.55 24.98
N HIS A 20 -0.97 -21.96 25.32
CA HIS A 20 -0.66 -20.60 24.91
C HIS A 20 -0.19 -20.67 23.46
N ALA A 21 -0.79 -19.87 22.58
CA ALA A 21 -0.28 -19.69 21.24
C ALA A 21 1.19 -19.26 21.32
N GLN A 22 2.07 -19.92 20.57
CA GLN A 22 3.48 -19.55 20.55
C GLN A 22 3.64 -18.21 19.83
N PRO A 23 4.14 -17.14 20.50
CA PRO A 23 4.44 -15.88 19.85
C PRO A 23 5.71 -16.00 18.99
N GLY A 24 5.73 -15.31 17.86
CA GLY A 24 6.90 -15.21 17.00
C GLY A 24 6.55 -14.59 15.65
N CYS A 25 7.52 -14.55 14.74
CA CYS A 25 7.26 -14.09 13.39
C CYS A 25 6.46 -15.12 12.60
N THR A 26 5.25 -14.74 12.17
CA THR A 26 4.32 -15.61 11.43
C THR A 26 4.39 -15.44 9.92
N ASP A 27 5.19 -14.50 9.42
CA ASP A 27 5.27 -14.19 7.99
C ASP A 27 6.35 -15.03 7.29
N PRO A 28 6.00 -15.91 6.32
CA PRO A 28 6.95 -16.72 5.56
C PRO A 28 7.94 -15.91 4.70
N MET A 29 7.68 -14.63 4.44
CA MET A 29 8.57 -13.74 3.71
C MET A 29 9.64 -13.10 4.60
N ALA A 30 9.56 -13.28 5.92
CA ALA A 30 10.55 -12.78 6.85
C ALA A 30 11.76 -13.72 6.99
N SER A 31 12.94 -13.15 7.19
CA SER A 31 14.20 -13.88 7.40
C SER A 31 14.21 -14.70 8.69
N ASN A 32 13.39 -14.33 9.67
CA ASN A 32 13.26 -14.99 10.97
C ASN A 32 11.88 -15.65 11.15
N TYR A 33 11.24 -16.05 10.04
CA TYR A 33 9.97 -16.80 10.07
C TYR A 33 10.06 -18.02 11.00
N ASP A 34 9.10 -18.15 11.91
CA ASP A 34 8.96 -19.31 12.78
C ASP A 34 7.69 -20.10 12.38
N PRO A 35 7.84 -21.31 11.80
CA PRO A 35 6.68 -22.12 11.41
C PRO A 35 5.89 -22.67 12.61
N GLN A 36 6.39 -22.55 13.84
CA GLN A 36 5.65 -22.89 15.06
C GLN A 36 4.92 -21.71 15.68
N ALA A 37 5.23 -20.47 15.26
CA ALA A 37 4.53 -19.29 15.75
C ALA A 37 3.07 -19.29 15.27
N GLN A 38 2.15 -19.15 16.22
CA GLN A 38 0.71 -19.06 15.97
C GLN A 38 0.17 -17.65 16.21
N GLN A 39 0.98 -16.78 16.82
CA GLN A 39 0.61 -15.40 17.10
C GLN A 39 1.75 -14.48 16.66
N ASN A 40 1.44 -13.56 15.74
CA ASN A 40 2.40 -12.55 15.32
C ASN A 40 2.71 -11.60 16.48
N ASP A 41 3.97 -11.55 16.89
CA ASP A 41 4.47 -10.67 17.96
C ASP A 41 5.14 -9.39 17.43
N GLY A 42 5.10 -9.17 16.11
CA GLY A 42 5.69 -8.00 15.46
C GLY A 42 7.21 -8.06 15.31
N SER A 43 7.83 -9.22 15.55
CA SER A 43 9.30 -9.43 15.48
C SER A 43 9.83 -9.73 14.07
N CYS A 44 8.98 -9.80 13.04
CA CYS A 44 9.41 -10.16 11.69
C CYS A 44 10.46 -9.19 11.12
N ILE A 45 11.56 -9.74 10.62
CA ILE A 45 12.68 -9.03 10.00
C ILE A 45 12.71 -9.37 8.51
N TYR A 46 12.75 -8.36 7.65
CA TYR A 46 12.74 -8.54 6.20
C TYR A 46 14.11 -8.21 5.59
N PRO A 47 14.51 -8.91 4.51
CA PRO A 47 15.72 -8.55 3.79
C PRO A 47 15.58 -7.15 3.16
N PRO A 48 16.69 -6.41 2.98
CA PRO A 48 16.70 -5.18 2.21
C PRO A 48 16.14 -5.40 0.80
N THR A 49 15.49 -4.38 0.26
CA THR A 49 14.93 -4.40 -1.08
C THR A 49 15.45 -3.21 -1.88
N ALA A 50 15.39 -3.30 -3.20
CA ALA A 50 15.60 -2.18 -4.09
C ALA A 50 14.54 -2.28 -5.19
N TYR A 51 13.54 -1.40 -5.13
CA TYR A 51 12.45 -1.35 -6.08
C TYR A 51 12.47 0.01 -6.77
N GLN A 52 12.46 0.03 -8.08
CA GLN A 52 12.35 1.26 -8.85
C GLN A 52 10.93 1.35 -9.39
N PRO A 53 10.08 2.26 -8.87
CA PRO A 53 8.73 2.45 -9.38
C PRO A 53 8.77 2.78 -10.88
N PRO A 54 8.04 2.05 -11.73
CA PRO A 54 7.92 2.40 -13.14
C PRO A 54 7.17 3.73 -13.32
N LEU A 55 7.68 4.58 -14.22
CA LEU A 55 6.96 5.79 -14.66
C LEU A 55 5.65 5.39 -15.34
N VAL A 56 4.56 6.06 -14.97
CA VAL A 56 3.27 6.00 -15.68
C VAL A 56 3.22 7.12 -16.71
N CYS A 57 3.32 8.38 -16.25
CA CYS A 57 3.33 9.57 -17.07
C CYS A 57 4.01 10.73 -16.32
N LEU A 58 4.39 11.78 -17.05
CA LEU A 58 4.68 13.08 -16.45
C LEU A 58 3.37 13.80 -16.18
N LEU A 59 3.30 14.59 -15.12
CA LEU A 59 2.10 15.35 -14.78
C LEU A 59 2.09 16.72 -15.48
N ASP A 60 0.89 17.26 -15.69
CA ASP A 60 0.71 18.63 -16.16
C ASP A 60 1.50 19.61 -15.27
N PRO A 61 2.17 20.63 -15.82
CA PRO A 61 2.91 21.62 -15.02
C PRO A 61 2.07 22.36 -13.97
N LEU A 62 0.74 22.41 -14.12
CA LEU A 62 -0.14 22.93 -13.06
C LEU A 62 -0.26 22.01 -11.84
N ALA A 63 0.19 20.76 -11.94
CA ALA A 63 0.28 19.79 -10.85
C ALA A 63 1.76 19.52 -10.49
N SER A 64 2.60 20.56 -10.54
CA SER A 64 4.05 20.44 -10.33
C SER A 64 4.43 20.13 -8.88
N GLU A 65 3.58 20.47 -7.92
CA GLU A 65 3.82 20.34 -6.48
C GLU A 65 2.84 19.33 -5.87
N VAL A 66 2.55 18.25 -6.61
CA VAL A 66 1.56 17.24 -6.17
C VAL A 66 1.95 16.61 -4.83
N SER A 67 1.13 16.85 -3.81
CA SER A 67 1.36 16.41 -2.43
C SER A 67 0.35 15.37 -1.95
N GLY A 68 -0.90 15.43 -2.45
CA GLY A 68 -1.95 14.48 -2.08
C GLY A 68 -2.66 13.86 -3.29
N LEU A 69 -3.01 12.57 -3.20
CA LEU A 69 -3.76 11.85 -4.24
C LEU A 69 -4.94 11.05 -3.69
N VAL A 70 -6.05 11.03 -4.41
CA VAL A 70 -7.18 10.12 -4.13
C VAL A 70 -7.76 9.55 -5.42
N TRP A 71 -8.25 8.31 -5.35
CA TRP A 71 -8.97 7.67 -6.45
C TRP A 71 -10.46 7.66 -6.15
N HIS A 72 -11.25 8.27 -7.02
CA HIS A 72 -12.71 8.33 -6.89
C HIS A 72 -13.38 8.23 -8.26
N ASP A 73 -14.35 7.33 -8.38
CA ASP A 73 -15.18 7.15 -9.58
C ASP A 73 -14.41 7.02 -10.89
N GLY A 74 -13.27 6.32 -10.83
CA GLY A 74 -12.41 6.06 -11.99
C GLY A 74 -11.48 7.21 -12.36
N ILE A 75 -11.45 8.28 -11.56
CA ILE A 75 -10.63 9.47 -11.76
C ILE A 75 -9.61 9.56 -10.64
N LEU A 76 -8.36 9.86 -11.01
CA LEU A 76 -7.32 10.25 -10.06
C LEU A 76 -7.47 11.74 -9.79
N TRP A 77 -7.66 12.11 -8.54
CA TRP A 77 -7.68 13.50 -8.10
C TRP A 77 -6.40 13.80 -7.33
N GLY A 78 -5.82 14.97 -7.57
CA GLY A 78 -4.65 15.44 -6.85
C GLY A 78 -4.80 16.87 -6.35
N ILE A 79 -4.00 17.22 -5.36
CA ILE A 79 -3.78 18.58 -4.86
C ILE A 79 -2.29 18.90 -4.95
N ASN A 80 -1.96 20.18 -5.02
CA ASN A 80 -0.59 20.63 -4.82
C ASN A 80 -0.38 21.07 -3.37
N ASP A 81 0.88 21.09 -2.92
CA ASP A 81 1.31 21.49 -1.59
C ASP A 81 0.92 22.94 -1.28
N SER A 82 1.82 23.92 -1.41
CA SER A 82 1.60 25.29 -0.92
C SER A 82 1.69 26.32 -2.05
N GLY A 83 1.26 27.55 -1.80
CA GLY A 83 1.40 28.66 -2.76
C GLY A 83 0.43 28.65 -3.95
N ASP A 84 -0.31 27.57 -4.17
CA ASP A 84 -1.33 27.44 -5.20
C ASP A 84 -2.74 27.86 -4.74
N GLY A 85 -3.68 27.94 -5.68
CA GLY A 85 -5.10 28.07 -5.34
C GLY A 85 -5.64 26.80 -4.65
N PRO A 86 -6.78 26.87 -3.91
CA PRO A 86 -7.39 25.72 -3.23
C PRO A 86 -8.10 24.80 -4.24
N THR A 87 -7.34 24.16 -5.12
CA THR A 87 -7.83 23.46 -6.31
C THR A 87 -7.49 21.98 -6.27
N LEU A 88 -8.46 21.16 -6.65
CA LEU A 88 -8.28 19.75 -6.95
C LEU A 88 -8.21 19.57 -8.46
N TYR A 89 -7.25 18.76 -8.90
CA TYR A 89 -7.00 18.44 -10.30
C TYR A 89 -7.45 17.02 -10.61
N ALA A 90 -8.35 16.84 -11.57
CA ALA A 90 -8.64 15.53 -12.15
C ALA A 90 -7.54 15.18 -13.16
N LEU A 91 -6.72 14.19 -12.83
CA LEU A 91 -5.54 13.79 -13.58
C LEU A 91 -5.84 12.60 -14.50
N ASP A 92 -5.55 12.73 -15.79
CA ASP A 92 -5.58 11.62 -16.73
C ASP A 92 -4.35 10.73 -16.52
N THR A 93 -4.55 9.49 -16.08
CA THR A 93 -3.45 8.56 -15.75
C THR A 93 -2.71 7.96 -16.96
N LEU A 94 -3.15 8.26 -18.19
CA LEU A 94 -2.46 7.82 -19.41
C LEU A 94 -1.50 8.90 -19.92
N THR A 95 -1.87 10.17 -19.76
CA THR A 95 -1.18 11.31 -20.35
C THR A 95 -0.61 12.28 -19.32
N GLY A 96 -1.15 12.28 -18.10
CA GLY A 96 -0.86 13.21 -17.01
C GLY A 96 -1.52 14.57 -17.13
N ALA A 97 -2.30 14.79 -18.19
CA ALA A 97 -3.02 16.04 -18.41
C ALA A 97 -4.14 16.24 -17.38
N ILE A 98 -4.43 17.51 -17.07
CA ILE A 98 -5.59 17.86 -16.25
C ILE A 98 -6.86 17.80 -17.10
N ALA A 99 -7.73 16.84 -16.78
CA ALA A 99 -9.02 16.63 -17.43
C ALA A 99 -10.14 17.51 -16.83
N GLY A 100 -9.93 18.07 -15.64
CA GLY A 100 -10.90 18.89 -14.94
C GLY A 100 -10.35 19.46 -13.64
N GLN A 101 -11.04 20.46 -13.10
CA GLN A 101 -10.66 21.14 -11.86
C GLN A 101 -11.88 21.40 -10.99
N ALA A 102 -11.69 21.38 -9.68
CA ALA A 102 -12.68 21.80 -8.70
C ALA A 102 -12.02 22.64 -7.61
N THR A 103 -12.63 23.77 -7.24
CA THR A 103 -12.08 24.67 -6.23
C THR A 103 -12.81 24.50 -4.89
N VAL A 104 -12.07 24.38 -3.79
CA VAL A 104 -12.64 24.35 -2.44
C VAL A 104 -13.00 25.78 -2.02
N ALA A 105 -14.29 26.03 -1.84
CA ALA A 105 -14.83 27.35 -1.51
C ALA A 105 -14.35 27.81 -0.13
N ALA A 106 -13.95 29.09 -0.05
CA ALA A 106 -13.51 29.74 1.19
C ALA A 106 -12.33 29.03 1.90
N ALA A 107 -11.61 28.18 1.19
CA ALA A 107 -10.36 27.60 1.64
C ALA A 107 -9.17 28.45 1.18
N THR A 108 -8.10 28.39 1.94
CA THR A 108 -6.77 28.85 1.53
C THR A 108 -5.87 27.63 1.49
N ASN A 109 -5.05 27.53 0.45
CA ASN A 109 -3.95 26.59 0.45
C ASN A 109 -2.75 27.21 1.19
N VAL A 110 -2.58 26.84 2.46
CA VAL A 110 -1.45 27.29 3.28
C VAL A 110 -0.31 26.29 3.16
N ASP A 111 -0.57 25.02 3.49
CA ASP A 111 0.38 23.88 3.41
C ASP A 111 -0.46 22.59 3.29
N TRP A 112 -0.92 22.28 2.06
CA TRP A 112 -1.82 21.15 1.81
C TRP A 112 -1.06 19.86 1.53
N GLU A 113 -0.90 19.02 2.54
CA GLU A 113 0.05 17.90 2.44
C GLU A 113 -0.59 16.55 2.08
N ALA A 114 -1.88 16.36 2.37
CA ALA A 114 -2.52 15.06 2.16
C ALA A 114 -3.95 15.13 1.64
N LEU A 115 -4.33 14.11 0.88
CA LEU A 115 -5.68 13.90 0.37
C LEU A 115 -6.15 12.49 0.69
N THR A 116 -7.23 12.36 1.46
CA THR A 116 -7.79 11.04 1.82
C THR A 116 -9.31 11.05 1.75
N ARG A 117 -9.96 9.88 1.86
CA ARG A 117 -11.42 9.79 1.82
C ARG A 117 -11.99 8.67 2.68
N SER A 118 -13.21 8.89 3.12
CA SER A 118 -14.14 7.84 3.56
C SER A 118 -15.06 7.45 2.40
N ASP A 119 -16.03 6.58 2.67
CA ASP A 119 -17.09 6.26 1.70
C ASP A 119 -18.00 7.44 1.36
N THR A 120 -18.03 8.47 2.20
CA THR A 120 -19.01 9.58 2.08
C THR A 120 -18.37 10.97 1.97
N HIS A 121 -17.10 11.11 2.36
CA HIS A 121 -16.43 12.41 2.40
C HIS A 121 -15.00 12.31 1.92
N LEU A 122 -14.57 13.36 1.23
CA LEU A 122 -13.18 13.69 0.95
C LEU A 122 -12.61 14.55 2.08
N PHE A 123 -11.32 14.39 2.38
CA PHE A 123 -10.59 15.17 3.36
C PHE A 123 -9.34 15.74 2.70
N VAL A 124 -9.26 17.07 2.65
CA VAL A 124 -8.08 17.82 2.17
C VAL A 124 -7.36 18.37 3.41
N ALA A 125 -6.12 17.94 3.63
CA ALA A 125 -5.40 18.23 4.86
C ALA A 125 -4.47 19.43 4.70
N ASP A 126 -4.83 20.55 5.33
CA ASP A 126 -4.01 21.76 5.42
C ASP A 126 -3.24 21.72 6.76
N VAL A 127 -2.20 20.89 6.78
CA VAL A 127 -1.58 20.36 8.01
C VAL A 127 -0.07 20.53 8.09
N GLY A 128 0.60 20.88 6.99
CA GLY A 128 2.04 21.16 7.00
C GLY A 128 2.35 22.32 7.95
N ASN A 129 3.51 22.27 8.60
CA ASN A 129 3.93 23.25 9.58
C ASN A 129 5.46 23.34 9.62
N ASN A 130 6.06 23.44 8.43
CA ASN A 130 7.50 23.51 8.25
C ASN A 130 8.15 24.66 9.05
N ASP A 131 7.48 25.81 9.17
CA ASP A 131 7.97 26.98 9.92
C ASP A 131 7.67 26.92 11.43
N GLY A 132 6.86 25.95 11.85
CA GLY A 132 6.47 25.74 13.24
C GLY A 132 5.61 26.84 13.86
N ASP A 133 5.03 27.72 13.05
CA ASP A 133 4.26 28.88 13.50
C ASP A 133 2.73 28.65 13.49
N ARG A 134 2.27 27.48 13.07
CA ARG A 134 0.84 27.08 13.07
C ARG A 134 0.52 26.25 14.32
N SER A 135 -0.15 26.86 15.30
CA SER A 135 -0.63 26.13 16.50
C SER A 135 -2.01 25.47 16.31
N VAL A 136 -2.75 25.86 15.27
CA VAL A 136 -4.04 25.27 14.90
C VAL A 136 -4.04 24.92 13.41
N LEU A 137 -4.16 23.63 13.12
CA LEU A 137 -4.19 23.06 11.79
C LEU A 137 -5.63 22.78 11.35
N ARG A 138 -5.84 22.54 10.05
CA ARG A 138 -7.19 22.39 9.48
C ARG A 138 -7.26 21.24 8.49
N ILE A 139 -8.43 20.60 8.43
CA ILE A 139 -8.78 19.63 7.40
C ILE A 139 -10.14 20.04 6.84
N TYR A 140 -10.20 20.27 5.54
CA TYR A 140 -11.44 20.54 4.83
C TYR A 140 -12.14 19.22 4.53
N ARG A 141 -13.36 19.06 5.02
CA ARG A 141 -14.18 17.86 4.82
C ARG A 141 -15.29 18.17 3.83
N ILE A 142 -15.29 17.48 2.70
CA ILE A 142 -16.20 17.75 1.57
C ILE A 142 -17.04 16.50 1.33
N ALA A 143 -18.35 16.64 1.15
CA ALA A 143 -19.19 15.51 0.76
C ALA A 143 -18.73 14.97 -0.59
N LEU A 144 -18.49 13.66 -0.66
CA LEU A 144 -17.82 13.04 -1.81
C LEU A 144 -18.66 13.13 -3.10
N ASP A 145 -19.99 13.23 -2.98
CA ASP A 145 -20.91 13.43 -4.10
C ASP A 145 -20.75 14.77 -4.85
N GLN A 146 -20.04 15.74 -4.25
CA GLN A 146 -19.66 16.99 -4.92
C GLN A 146 -18.48 16.80 -5.89
N LEU A 147 -17.62 15.80 -5.67
CA LEU A 147 -16.40 15.60 -6.44
C LEU A 147 -16.73 15.08 -7.84
N GLY A 148 -16.36 15.84 -8.88
CA GLY A 148 -16.70 15.52 -10.27
C GLY A 148 -18.10 15.96 -10.71
N SER A 149 -18.96 16.42 -9.79
CA SER A 149 -20.30 16.94 -10.10
C SER A 149 -20.39 18.46 -10.03
N SER A 150 -19.48 19.12 -9.31
CA SER A 150 -19.43 20.57 -9.14
C SER A 150 -18.01 21.13 -9.39
N ALA A 151 -17.93 22.31 -10.00
CA ALA A 151 -16.68 23.06 -10.12
C ALA A 151 -16.27 23.76 -8.81
N THR A 152 -17.19 23.87 -7.85
CA THR A 152 -16.95 24.49 -6.55
C THR A 152 -17.42 23.55 -5.44
N LEU A 153 -16.49 23.19 -4.56
CA LEU A 153 -16.72 22.26 -3.45
C LEU A 153 -16.94 23.06 -2.17
N THR A 154 -18.00 22.75 -1.42
CA THR A 154 -18.27 23.40 -0.14
C THR A 154 -17.81 22.50 1.01
N PRO A 155 -16.80 22.92 1.81
CA PRO A 155 -16.30 22.12 2.92
C PRO A 155 -16.99 22.45 4.25
N ASP A 156 -17.07 21.45 5.12
CA ASP A 156 -17.01 21.65 6.57
C ASP A 156 -15.54 21.73 7.01
N ILE A 157 -15.27 22.29 8.19
CA ILE A 157 -13.89 22.42 8.72
C ILE A 157 -13.73 21.59 9.98
N ILE A 158 -12.68 20.77 9.99
CA ILE A 158 -12.12 20.13 11.18
C ILE A 158 -10.88 20.94 11.56
N GLN A 159 -10.81 21.45 12.79
CA GLN A 159 -9.63 22.13 13.31
C GLN A 159 -9.03 21.32 14.45
N PHE A 160 -7.71 21.33 14.58
CA PHE A 160 -7.06 20.65 15.70
C PHE A 160 -5.74 21.27 16.11
N SER A 161 -5.33 20.96 17.34
CA SER A 161 -3.96 21.10 17.85
C SER A 161 -3.48 19.74 18.37
N TYR A 162 -2.16 19.53 18.46
CA TYR A 162 -1.60 18.32 19.05
C TYR A 162 -1.70 18.36 20.58
N GLU A 163 -1.94 17.20 21.22
CA GLU A 163 -2.04 17.14 22.68
C GLU A 163 -0.74 17.46 23.42
N ASP A 164 0.40 17.24 22.76
CA ASP A 164 1.75 17.46 23.29
C ASP A 164 2.44 18.70 22.70
N TRP A 165 1.68 19.58 22.03
CA TRP A 165 2.18 20.88 21.57
C TRP A 165 2.25 21.90 22.71
N ASP A 166 3.44 22.47 22.94
CA ASP A 166 3.67 23.52 23.92
C ASP A 166 3.71 24.91 23.25
N GLU A 167 2.58 25.61 23.24
CA GLU A 167 2.46 26.97 22.68
C GLU A 167 3.34 28.02 23.37
N SER A 168 3.93 27.69 24.53
CA SER A 168 4.84 28.62 25.22
C SER A 168 6.25 28.64 24.62
N LEU A 169 6.60 27.64 23.82
CA LEU A 169 7.88 27.59 23.10
C LEU A 169 7.80 28.47 21.85
N PRO A 170 8.90 29.15 21.49
CA PRO A 170 8.94 29.90 20.24
C PRO A 170 8.81 28.95 19.03
N PRO A 171 8.24 29.41 17.91
CA PRO A 171 8.25 28.66 16.66
C PRO A 171 9.67 28.24 16.28
N GLU A 172 9.83 26.99 15.87
CA GLU A 172 11.08 26.43 15.37
C GLU A 172 10.81 25.74 14.04
N GLU A 173 11.56 26.14 13.01
CA GLU A 173 11.50 25.50 11.69
C GLU A 173 11.91 24.03 11.80
N LYS A 174 11.27 23.16 11.01
CA LYS A 174 11.63 21.75 10.86
C LYS A 174 11.65 20.99 12.17
N GLN A 175 10.66 21.23 13.01
CA GLN A 175 10.39 20.44 14.21
C GLN A 175 9.58 19.18 13.91
N ASP A 176 9.49 18.27 14.88
CA ASP A 176 8.79 16.98 14.72
C ASP A 176 7.25 17.06 14.85
N PHE A 177 6.68 18.27 14.75
CA PHE A 177 5.23 18.56 14.71
C PHE A 177 4.71 18.96 13.32
N ASP A 178 5.62 19.05 12.35
CA ASP A 178 5.26 19.15 10.95
C ASP A 178 4.57 17.87 10.48
N CYS A 179 3.38 17.99 9.86
CA CYS A 179 2.55 16.84 9.49
C CYS A 179 2.29 16.82 8.01
N GLU A 180 2.52 15.66 7.42
CA GLU A 180 2.53 15.51 5.97
C GLU A 180 1.53 14.44 5.52
N ALA A 181 1.30 13.45 6.37
CA ALA A 181 0.56 12.26 6.00
C ALA A 181 -0.74 12.12 6.80
N VAL A 182 -1.87 11.96 6.10
CA VAL A 182 -3.20 11.78 6.72
C VAL A 182 -3.98 10.68 6.02
N VAL A 183 -4.48 9.70 6.79
CA VAL A 183 -5.41 8.69 6.29
C VAL A 183 -6.72 8.67 7.08
N PHE A 184 -7.83 8.50 6.38
CA PHE A 184 -9.08 8.10 7.00
C PHE A 184 -9.09 6.58 7.16
N PHE A 185 -9.30 6.10 8.38
CA PHE A 185 -9.43 4.67 8.66
C PHE A 185 -10.44 4.40 9.77
N GLY A 186 -11.34 3.43 9.54
CA GLY A 186 -12.44 3.15 10.46
C GLY A 186 -13.41 4.33 10.55
N ASP A 187 -13.35 5.08 11.65
CA ASP A 187 -14.19 6.25 11.94
C ASP A 187 -13.37 7.53 12.19
N SER A 188 -12.04 7.44 12.05
CA SER A 188 -11.11 8.45 12.54
C SER A 188 -10.11 8.86 11.48
N LEU A 189 -9.55 10.06 11.65
CA LEU A 189 -8.39 10.53 10.90
C LEU A 189 -7.13 10.16 11.67
N HIS A 190 -6.17 9.58 10.97
CA HIS A 190 -4.88 9.17 11.47
C HIS A 190 -3.80 10.04 10.81
N LEU A 191 -3.01 10.73 11.63
CA LEU A 191 -2.04 11.72 11.18
C LEU A 191 -0.64 11.22 11.52
N PHE A 192 0.31 11.49 10.63
CA PHE A 192 1.70 11.07 10.75
C PHE A 192 2.62 12.27 10.50
N THR A 193 3.45 12.60 11.49
CA THR A 193 4.39 13.72 11.36
C THR A 193 5.57 13.37 10.46
N LYS A 194 6.14 14.39 9.82
CA LYS A 194 7.31 14.27 8.93
C LYS A 194 8.51 13.71 9.66
N GLY A 195 8.81 14.20 10.86
CA GLY A 195 9.95 13.74 11.66
C GLY A 195 11.28 14.28 11.15
N TRP A 196 11.40 15.60 11.01
CA TRP A 196 12.60 16.29 10.52
C TRP A 196 13.86 15.98 11.35
N ASN A 197 13.76 16.03 12.68
CA ASN A 197 14.92 15.96 13.57
C ASN A 197 15.14 14.56 14.11
N SER A 198 14.07 13.90 14.55
CA SER A 198 14.17 12.56 15.16
C SER A 198 14.24 11.44 14.14
N PHE A 199 13.85 11.68 12.88
CA PHE A 199 13.59 10.62 11.89
C PHE A 199 12.53 9.63 12.39
N GLN A 200 11.67 10.07 13.31
CA GLN A 200 10.53 9.34 13.82
C GLN A 200 9.24 10.04 13.39
N THR A 201 8.24 9.26 12.99
CA THR A 201 6.90 9.76 12.77
C THR A 201 6.05 9.55 14.03
N LYS A 202 5.39 10.61 14.49
CA LYS A 202 4.38 10.51 15.55
C LYS A 202 3.03 10.22 14.92
N HIS A 203 2.34 9.22 15.44
CA HIS A 203 0.99 8.85 15.02
C HIS A 203 -0.05 9.44 15.96
N TYR A 204 -0.88 10.33 15.42
CA TYR A 204 -2.01 10.93 16.12
C TYR A 204 -3.36 10.45 15.58
N VAL A 205 -4.41 10.57 16.39
CA VAL A 205 -5.79 10.26 15.99
C VAL A 205 -6.74 11.36 16.43
N LEU A 206 -7.67 11.75 15.53
CA LEU A 206 -8.79 12.62 15.87
C LEU A 206 -10.09 12.23 15.12
N PRO A 207 -11.28 12.63 15.63
CA PRO A 207 -12.56 12.34 14.98
C PRO A 207 -12.68 12.99 13.58
N ALA A 208 -13.30 12.27 12.63
CA ALA A 208 -13.56 12.77 11.27
C ALA A 208 -14.81 13.70 11.18
N THR A 209 -15.08 14.48 12.22
CA THR A 209 -16.27 15.34 12.36
C THR A 209 -15.89 16.82 12.50
N PRO A 210 -16.70 17.77 12.02
CA PRO A 210 -16.34 19.20 12.05
C PRO A 210 -16.26 19.72 13.47
N GLY A 211 -15.53 20.82 13.64
CA GLY A 211 -15.30 21.47 14.92
C GLY A 211 -13.85 21.37 15.38
N ASN A 212 -13.62 21.75 16.63
CA ASN A 212 -12.29 21.83 17.22
C ASN A 212 -11.99 20.57 18.02
N HIS A 213 -10.86 19.94 17.72
CA HIS A 213 -10.41 18.70 18.35
C HIS A 213 -9.00 18.83 18.89
N THR A 214 -8.60 17.86 19.70
CA THR A 214 -7.21 17.63 20.07
C THR A 214 -6.77 16.33 19.41
N ALA A 215 -5.68 16.37 18.65
CA ALA A 215 -5.07 15.18 18.06
C ALA A 215 -4.35 14.40 19.17
N LEU A 216 -4.79 13.17 19.42
CA LEU A 216 -4.28 12.33 20.52
C LEU A 216 -3.11 11.48 20.02
N LEU A 217 -1.94 11.62 20.63
CA LEU A 217 -0.75 10.83 20.36
C LEU A 217 -1.03 9.38 20.76
N ARG A 218 -0.78 8.48 19.82
CA ARG A 218 -0.85 7.04 20.07
C ARG A 218 0.52 6.47 20.33
N GLN A 219 1.49 6.86 19.51
CA GLN A 219 2.85 6.32 19.53
C GLN A 219 3.77 7.11 18.60
N ALA A 220 5.08 6.89 18.75
CA ALA A 220 6.10 7.30 17.80
C ALA A 220 6.71 6.04 17.15
N PHE A 221 7.03 6.13 15.87
CA PHE A 221 7.64 5.06 15.10
C PHE A 221 8.94 5.55 14.46
N ASP A 222 10.03 4.79 14.63
CA ASP A 222 11.30 5.05 13.96
C ASP A 222 11.20 4.73 12.47
N SER A 223 10.79 5.72 11.70
CA SER A 223 10.64 5.64 10.24
C SER A 223 12.00 5.59 9.54
N ASN A 224 13.09 5.97 10.23
CA ASN A 224 14.42 6.13 9.66
C ASN A 224 14.42 7.02 8.39
N GLY A 225 13.67 8.11 8.49
CA GLY A 225 13.41 9.02 7.37
C GLY A 225 12.20 9.91 7.62
N GLN A 226 12.07 10.92 6.78
CA GLN A 226 10.95 11.84 6.73
C GLN A 226 9.75 11.17 6.06
N ILE A 227 8.58 11.23 6.68
CA ILE A 227 7.32 10.77 6.07
C ILE A 227 6.71 11.90 5.23
N THR A 228 6.21 11.56 4.04
CA THR A 228 5.64 12.52 3.10
C THR A 228 4.15 12.28 2.85
N ASP A 229 3.71 11.03 2.75
CA ASP A 229 2.28 10.72 2.69
C ASP A 229 2.00 9.32 3.22
N ALA A 230 0.72 9.00 3.41
CA ALA A 230 0.25 7.70 3.82
C ALA A 230 -1.02 7.31 3.07
N ALA A 231 -1.15 6.02 2.79
CA ALA A 231 -2.37 5.48 2.21
C ALA A 231 -2.68 4.08 2.76
N VAL A 232 -3.96 3.76 2.85
CA VAL A 232 -4.42 2.41 3.15
C VAL A 232 -4.56 1.65 1.84
N ASP A 233 -3.75 0.60 1.65
CA ASP A 233 -3.96 -0.37 0.59
C ASP A 233 -5.22 -1.20 0.94
N PRO A 234 -6.24 -1.28 0.05
CA PRO A 234 -7.42 -2.13 0.28
C PRO A 234 -7.10 -3.61 0.52
N ALA A 235 -5.86 -4.01 0.24
CA ALA A 235 -5.19 -5.21 0.72
C ALA A 235 -5.26 -5.48 2.23
N GLY A 236 -5.37 -4.42 3.05
CA GLY A 236 -5.24 -4.49 4.51
C GLY A 236 -3.87 -4.04 5.03
N ALA A 237 -3.19 -3.13 4.34
CA ALA A 237 -1.93 -2.55 4.80
C ALA A 237 -2.02 -1.03 4.89
N LEU A 238 -1.47 -0.44 5.96
CA LEU A 238 -1.08 0.97 5.94
C LEU A 238 0.29 1.06 5.25
N VAL A 239 0.40 2.01 4.33
CA VAL A 239 1.64 2.31 3.62
C VAL A 239 2.05 3.73 3.95
N LEU A 240 3.25 3.91 4.48
CA LEU A 240 3.85 5.23 4.67
C LEU A 240 4.90 5.44 3.57
N LEU A 241 4.81 6.55 2.85
CA LEU A 241 5.79 7.02 1.89
C LEU A 241 6.75 7.99 2.58
N GLY A 242 8.00 8.02 2.15
CA GLY A 242 8.95 8.97 2.67
C GLY A 242 10.28 8.97 1.95
N TYR A 243 11.19 9.81 2.43
CA TYR A 243 12.58 9.85 2.00
C TYR A 243 13.49 10.13 3.20
N ASN A 244 14.77 9.82 3.06
CA ASN A 244 15.74 10.11 4.11
C ASN A 244 16.68 11.22 3.62
N VAL A 245 16.60 12.42 4.22
CA VAL A 245 17.43 13.58 3.83
C VAL A 245 18.94 13.31 3.86
N GLN A 246 19.40 12.37 4.69
CA GLN A 246 20.83 12.07 4.83
C GLN A 246 21.34 11.19 3.70
N THR A 247 20.51 10.31 3.16
CA THR A 247 20.89 9.34 2.12
C THR A 247 20.28 9.66 0.75
N ALA A 248 19.32 10.59 0.69
CA ALA A 248 18.48 10.88 -0.47
C ALA A 248 17.69 9.67 -1.01
N GLU A 249 17.56 8.60 -0.21
CA GLU A 249 16.78 7.41 -0.56
C GLU A 249 15.29 7.66 -0.25
N SER A 250 14.43 7.50 -1.25
CA SER A 250 12.99 7.34 -1.07
C SER A 250 12.70 5.93 -0.58
N PHE A 251 11.68 5.77 0.26
CA PHE A 251 11.27 4.48 0.79
C PHE A 251 9.76 4.40 0.98
N LEU A 252 9.29 3.19 1.24
CA LEU A 252 7.98 2.97 1.84
C LEU A 252 8.08 2.05 3.06
N TRP A 253 7.17 2.21 4.01
CA TRP A 253 6.89 1.21 5.03
C TRP A 253 5.56 0.52 4.72
N LEU A 254 5.56 -0.80 4.62
CA LEU A 254 4.35 -1.62 4.64
C LEU A 254 4.09 -2.09 6.07
N LEU A 255 2.92 -1.74 6.57
CA LEU A 255 2.45 -2.01 7.93
C LEU A 255 1.18 -2.86 7.83
N TYR A 256 1.28 -4.16 8.13
CA TYR A 256 0.22 -5.13 7.82
C TYR A 256 0.11 -6.23 8.87
N ASP A 257 -0.90 -7.09 8.71
CA ASP A 257 -1.32 -8.12 9.67
C ASP A 257 -1.84 -7.52 10.99
N THR A 258 -2.22 -6.23 10.97
CA THR A 258 -2.84 -5.55 12.10
C THR A 258 -4.35 -5.77 12.08
N PRO A 259 -4.98 -6.20 13.19
CA PRO A 259 -6.42 -6.40 13.23
C PRO A 259 -7.18 -5.10 12.92
N MET A 260 -8.14 -5.20 12.00
CA MET A 260 -8.98 -4.10 11.55
C MET A 260 -10.41 -4.32 12.12
N GLN A 261 -10.67 -3.97 13.39
CA GLN A 261 -11.97 -3.86 14.15
C GLN A 261 -11.83 -4.33 15.65
N PRO A 262 -12.64 -3.83 16.62
CA PRO A 262 -12.18 -3.24 17.90
C PRO A 262 -12.16 -4.21 19.10
N PRO A 263 -11.80 -3.73 20.33
CA PRO A 263 -10.54 -3.14 20.75
C PRO A 263 -9.41 -4.19 20.81
N PRO A 264 -8.12 -3.76 20.86
CA PRO A 264 -7.70 -2.37 21.08
C PRO A 264 -7.85 -1.48 19.84
N ALA A 265 -7.65 -0.17 20.04
CA ALA A 265 -7.56 0.83 18.99
C ALA A 265 -6.58 0.37 17.90
N TRP A 266 -6.83 0.75 16.64
CA TRP A 266 -5.98 0.35 15.52
C TRP A 266 -4.53 0.81 15.77
N ASP A 267 -3.65 -0.16 15.88
CA ASP A 267 -2.21 0.03 16.09
C ASP A 267 -1.47 -0.52 14.85
N PRO A 268 -1.15 0.34 13.87
CA PRO A 268 -0.50 -0.08 12.63
C PRO A 268 0.94 -0.60 12.83
N PHE A 269 1.62 -0.24 13.93
CA PHE A 269 3.03 -0.61 14.15
C PHE A 269 3.19 -1.89 14.99
N SER A 270 2.11 -2.46 15.51
CA SER A 270 2.14 -3.64 16.38
C SER A 270 2.57 -4.95 15.70
N LYS A 271 2.50 -5.05 14.37
CA LYS A 271 2.69 -6.32 13.62
C LYS A 271 3.79 -6.22 12.59
N ASN A 272 3.56 -6.67 11.36
CA ASN A 272 4.59 -6.73 10.34
C ASN A 272 4.94 -5.33 9.87
N LYS A 273 6.23 -5.01 9.91
CA LYS A 273 6.80 -3.73 9.48
C LYS A 273 7.89 -4.02 8.46
N ARG A 274 7.62 -3.70 7.20
CA ARG A 274 8.56 -4.00 6.09
C ARG A 274 8.91 -2.72 5.35
N ARG A 275 10.18 -2.33 5.39
CA ARG A 275 10.70 -1.19 4.65
C ARG A 275 11.12 -1.60 3.24
N ILE A 276 10.69 -0.83 2.24
CA ILE A 276 11.11 -1.00 0.84
C ILE A 276 11.88 0.23 0.39
N ALA A 277 13.08 0.06 -0.17
CA ALA A 277 13.79 1.16 -0.80
C ALA A 277 13.25 1.40 -2.22
N LEU A 278 12.95 2.67 -2.52
CA LEU A 278 12.35 3.10 -3.78
C LEU A 278 13.37 3.68 -4.78
N GLY A 279 14.64 3.83 -4.39
CA GLY A 279 15.63 4.56 -5.17
C GLY A 279 15.81 5.97 -4.62
N SER A 280 16.21 6.93 -5.46
CA SER A 280 16.48 8.30 -5.02
C SER A 280 15.64 9.34 -5.75
N ALA A 281 15.63 10.57 -5.23
CA ALA A 281 14.94 11.68 -5.88
C ALA A 281 15.41 11.94 -7.32
N LEU A 282 16.66 11.60 -7.64
CA LEU A 282 17.20 11.73 -9.00
C LEU A 282 16.51 10.81 -10.01
N THR A 283 16.00 9.65 -9.57
CA THR A 283 15.27 8.71 -10.43
C THR A 283 13.77 8.91 -10.34
N ASN A 284 13.25 9.27 -9.16
CA ASN A 284 11.82 9.30 -8.86
C ASN A 284 11.19 10.68 -8.82
N GLY A 285 11.96 11.77 -8.90
CA GLY A 285 11.47 13.05 -8.37
C GLY A 285 11.32 12.98 -6.84
N GLN A 286 10.82 14.05 -6.24
CA GLN A 286 10.54 14.08 -4.81
C GLN A 286 9.17 13.42 -4.57
N THR A 287 9.17 12.21 -4.00
CA THR A 287 7.97 11.39 -3.83
C THR A 287 7.13 11.90 -2.66
N GLU A 288 6.01 12.54 -2.96
CA GLU A 288 5.20 13.24 -1.96
C GLU A 288 3.81 12.61 -1.82
N ALA A 289 3.15 12.17 -2.88
CA ALA A 289 1.75 11.71 -2.81
C ALA A 289 1.58 10.20 -3.02
N LEU A 290 0.59 9.56 -2.38
CA LEU A 290 0.35 8.11 -2.45
C LEU A 290 -1.15 7.77 -2.47
N VAL A 291 -1.55 6.86 -3.36
CA VAL A 291 -2.93 6.33 -3.37
C VAL A 291 -2.98 4.88 -3.83
N PHE A 292 -3.96 4.12 -3.32
CA PHE A 292 -4.26 2.76 -3.77
C PHE A 292 -5.65 2.65 -4.40
N PRO A 293 -5.77 2.72 -5.74
CA PRO A 293 -7.04 2.54 -6.44
C PRO A 293 -7.69 1.16 -6.25
N ARG A 294 -6.89 0.13 -5.96
CA ARG A 294 -7.33 -1.27 -5.79
C ARG A 294 -6.29 -2.08 -5.02
N PRO A 295 -6.65 -3.24 -4.43
CA PRO A 295 -5.73 -4.04 -3.63
C PRO A 295 -4.40 -4.31 -4.34
N GLY A 296 -3.29 -3.92 -3.70
CA GLY A 296 -1.94 -4.20 -4.17
C GLY A 296 -1.41 -3.33 -5.30
N TYR A 297 -2.23 -2.39 -5.81
CA TYR A 297 -1.87 -1.48 -6.90
C TYR A 297 -1.99 -0.05 -6.40
N GLY A 298 -0.83 0.60 -6.25
CA GLY A 298 -0.71 1.99 -5.85
C GLY A 298 -0.15 2.88 -6.96
N LEU A 299 -0.34 4.18 -6.78
CA LEU A 299 0.27 5.24 -7.55
C LEU A 299 0.99 6.18 -6.59
N ILE A 300 2.16 6.65 -7.01
CA ILE A 300 2.95 7.66 -6.28
C ILE A 300 3.00 8.91 -7.14
N GLY A 301 2.60 10.05 -6.59
CA GLY A 301 2.87 11.37 -7.15
C GLY A 301 4.23 11.85 -6.68
N SER A 302 5.03 12.38 -7.60
CA SER A 302 6.25 13.08 -7.24
C SER A 302 6.26 14.47 -7.81
N GLU A 303 6.73 15.41 -7.02
CA GLU A 303 6.87 16.81 -7.40
C GLU A 303 7.99 17.03 -8.41
N ALA A 304 7.92 18.18 -9.07
CA ALA A 304 8.97 18.69 -9.91
C ALA A 304 10.14 19.18 -9.03
N ILE A 305 11.35 18.71 -9.31
CA ILE A 305 12.56 19.15 -8.60
C ILE A 305 13.68 19.51 -9.58
N GLY A 306 14.07 20.77 -9.58
CA GLY A 306 15.05 21.30 -10.52
C GLY A 306 14.65 21.01 -11.98
N PRO A 307 15.43 20.22 -12.75
CA PRO A 307 15.09 19.87 -14.14
C PRO A 307 14.13 18.68 -14.26
N LEU A 308 13.78 18.00 -13.16
CA LEU A 308 12.90 16.84 -13.19
C LEU A 308 11.45 17.31 -13.08
N GLU A 309 10.66 17.00 -14.08
CA GLU A 309 9.22 17.27 -14.08
C GLU A 309 8.48 16.37 -13.06
N ALA A 310 7.35 16.89 -12.58
CA ALA A 310 6.42 16.15 -11.75
C ALA A 310 5.91 14.92 -12.49
N ARG A 311 5.62 13.85 -11.75
CA ARG A 311 5.37 12.54 -12.35
C ARG A 311 4.43 11.69 -11.53
N LEU A 312 3.82 10.75 -12.24
CA LEU A 312 3.05 9.67 -11.67
C LEU A 312 3.83 8.35 -11.84
N LEU A 313 4.09 7.67 -10.74
CA LEU A 313 4.80 6.40 -10.69
C LEU A 313 3.86 5.27 -10.26
N ARG A 314 4.18 4.03 -10.65
CA ARG A 314 3.42 2.83 -10.29
C ARG A 314 4.05 2.09 -9.12
N LEU A 315 3.23 1.76 -8.13
CA LEU A 315 3.60 0.92 -7.00
C LEU A 315 2.84 -0.41 -7.03
N GLY A 316 3.55 -1.54 -7.01
CA GLY A 316 2.96 -2.86 -6.84
C GLY A 316 3.42 -3.49 -5.52
N THR A 317 2.51 -3.62 -4.55
CA THR A 317 2.89 -4.12 -3.22
C THR A 317 2.83 -5.64 -3.10
N GLN A 318 2.05 -6.33 -3.94
CA GLN A 318 1.75 -7.78 -3.84
C GLN A 318 2.98 -8.67 -3.62
N GLN A 319 4.10 -8.33 -4.26
CA GLN A 319 5.39 -9.00 -4.09
C GLN A 319 5.94 -9.04 -2.64
N TRP A 320 5.31 -8.34 -1.68
CA TRP A 320 5.80 -8.19 -0.32
C TRP A 320 4.85 -8.63 0.81
N TRP A 321 3.57 -8.94 0.52
CA TRP A 321 2.58 -9.33 1.55
C TRP A 321 1.83 -10.63 1.25
N SER A 322 1.80 -11.08 -0.01
CA SER A 322 1.32 -12.43 -0.29
C SER A 322 2.46 -13.42 -0.10
N ALA A 323 2.42 -14.21 0.98
CA ALA A 323 3.11 -15.50 1.00
C ALA A 323 2.75 -16.23 -0.30
N PRO A 324 3.72 -16.83 -1.03
CA PRO A 324 3.48 -17.41 -2.33
C PRO A 324 2.35 -18.42 -2.24
N THR A 325 1.17 -18.02 -2.67
CA THR A 325 0.08 -18.95 -2.92
C THR A 325 0.35 -19.48 -4.31
N LEU A 326 0.43 -20.80 -4.46
CA LEU A 326 0.32 -21.43 -5.78
C LEU A 326 -1.11 -21.18 -6.32
N SER A 327 -1.39 -19.94 -6.73
CA SER A 327 -2.56 -19.58 -7.50
C SER A 327 -2.11 -19.37 -8.94
N ALA A 328 -2.42 -20.35 -9.79
CA ALA A 328 -2.64 -20.00 -11.18
C ALA A 328 -3.89 -19.13 -11.21
N GLU A 329 -3.79 -17.86 -11.61
CA GLU A 329 -4.97 -17.07 -11.98
C GLU A 329 -5.73 -17.88 -13.04
N PRO A 330 -6.94 -18.38 -12.75
CA PRO A 330 -7.75 -18.99 -13.78
C PRO A 330 -8.28 -17.84 -14.63
N HIS A 331 -7.56 -17.47 -15.69
CA HIS A 331 -8.23 -16.88 -16.83
C HIS A 331 -9.14 -17.97 -17.40
N LEU A 332 -10.35 -18.06 -16.85
CA LEU A 332 -11.47 -18.78 -17.43
C LEU A 332 -11.82 -18.11 -18.76
N GLN A 333 -11.05 -18.42 -19.81
CA GLN A 333 -11.71 -18.70 -21.07
C GLN A 333 -12.31 -20.09 -20.86
N HIS A 334 -13.63 -20.24 -20.96
CA HIS A 334 -14.45 -21.37 -20.49
C HIS A 334 -13.95 -22.81 -20.80
N HIS A 335 -12.90 -22.96 -21.60
CA HIS A 335 -12.30 -24.19 -22.05
C HIS A 335 -10.79 -24.33 -21.78
N PHE A 336 -10.08 -23.36 -21.19
CA PHE A 336 -8.63 -23.47 -20.94
C PHE A 336 -8.26 -23.25 -19.47
N GLN A 337 -7.40 -24.10 -18.93
CA GLN A 337 -6.89 -24.00 -17.55
C GLN A 337 -5.43 -24.43 -17.47
N ILE A 338 -4.67 -23.83 -16.56
CA ILE A 338 -3.34 -24.30 -16.17
C ILE A 338 -3.41 -24.69 -14.70
N ARG A 339 -3.02 -25.92 -14.36
CA ARG A 339 -3.10 -26.47 -13.00
C ARG A 339 -1.72 -26.97 -12.56
N PRO A 340 -1.23 -26.62 -11.37
CA PRO A 340 -0.01 -27.21 -10.84
C PRO A 340 -0.23 -28.66 -10.40
N PHE A 341 0.81 -29.49 -10.46
CA PHE A 341 0.90 -30.79 -9.82
C PHE A 341 2.30 -31.00 -9.23
N ALA A 342 2.49 -32.05 -8.41
CA ALA A 342 3.69 -32.26 -7.59
C ALA A 342 5.05 -32.11 -8.30
N TYR A 343 5.10 -32.26 -9.62
CA TYR A 343 6.33 -32.17 -10.41
C TYR A 343 6.15 -31.40 -11.73
N GLY A 344 5.23 -30.43 -11.79
CA GLY A 344 5.01 -29.69 -13.04
C GLY A 344 3.69 -28.92 -13.16
N LEU A 345 3.35 -28.59 -14.41
CA LEU A 345 2.11 -27.91 -14.79
C LEU A 345 1.30 -28.75 -15.78
N GLU A 346 -0.01 -28.81 -15.58
CA GLU A 346 -0.97 -29.36 -16.52
C GLU A 346 -1.66 -28.22 -17.27
N PHE A 347 -1.60 -28.24 -18.59
CA PHE A 347 -2.40 -27.38 -19.44
C PHE A 347 -3.62 -28.19 -19.89
N VAL A 348 -4.82 -27.73 -19.56
CA VAL A 348 -6.09 -28.40 -19.84
C VAL A 348 -6.84 -27.59 -20.88
N TRP A 349 -7.23 -28.23 -21.98
CA TRP A 349 -8.01 -27.62 -23.05
C TRP A 349 -9.26 -28.44 -23.36
N GLY A 350 -10.43 -27.89 -23.04
CA GLY A 350 -11.77 -28.43 -23.27
C GLY A 350 -12.46 -27.86 -24.52
N GLY A 351 -11.71 -27.34 -25.49
CA GLY A 351 -12.28 -26.81 -26.74
C GLY A 351 -12.30 -27.84 -27.87
N ALA A 352 -13.11 -27.58 -28.90
CA ALA A 352 -13.43 -28.54 -29.97
C ALA A 352 -12.34 -28.70 -31.06
N PHE A 353 -11.26 -27.93 -31.01
CA PHE A 353 -10.15 -27.95 -31.97
C PHE A 353 -8.81 -27.89 -31.24
N PRO A 354 -7.69 -28.38 -31.80
CA PRO A 354 -6.40 -28.34 -31.12
C PRO A 354 -5.82 -26.92 -31.04
N LEU A 355 -4.98 -26.66 -30.04
CA LEU A 355 -4.20 -25.43 -29.90
C LEU A 355 -2.70 -25.71 -30.11
N ASP A 356 -2.04 -24.85 -30.87
CA ASP A 356 -0.58 -24.76 -30.91
C ASP A 356 -0.14 -23.75 -29.85
N MET A 357 0.52 -24.25 -28.80
CA MET A 357 0.94 -23.49 -27.63
C MET A 357 2.40 -23.09 -27.74
N TYR A 358 2.69 -21.87 -27.26
CA TYR A 358 4.02 -21.30 -27.18
C TYR A 358 4.25 -20.75 -25.79
N LEU A 359 5.44 -20.98 -25.25
CA LEU A 359 5.92 -20.45 -23.98
C LEU A 359 7.15 -19.59 -24.23
N PHE A 360 7.21 -18.42 -23.59
CA PHE A 360 8.29 -17.45 -23.71
C PHE A 360 8.77 -17.01 -22.33
N GLU A 361 10.05 -16.71 -22.19
CA GLU A 361 10.58 -15.97 -21.03
C GLU A 361 10.04 -14.53 -21.03
N LEU A 362 10.16 -13.84 -19.88
CA LEU A 362 9.84 -12.42 -19.76
C LEU A 362 10.61 -11.55 -20.78
N SER A 363 11.81 -11.99 -21.18
CA SER A 363 12.64 -11.37 -22.22
C SER A 363 12.08 -11.50 -23.64
N GLY A 364 10.99 -12.27 -23.84
CA GLY A 364 10.40 -12.59 -25.14
C GLY A 364 11.06 -13.79 -25.84
N ARG A 365 12.06 -14.43 -25.21
CA ARG A 365 12.75 -15.59 -25.78
C ARG A 365 11.84 -16.83 -25.79
N PRO A 366 11.68 -17.54 -26.92
CA PRO A 366 10.88 -18.77 -26.96
C PRO A 366 11.56 -19.89 -26.18
N MET A 367 10.79 -20.60 -25.36
CA MET A 367 11.27 -21.71 -24.53
C MET A 367 10.77 -23.06 -24.99
N ALA A 368 9.47 -23.13 -25.26
CA ALA A 368 8.81 -24.38 -25.58
C ALA A 368 7.63 -24.11 -26.52
N SER A 369 7.34 -25.10 -27.34
CA SER A 369 6.05 -25.18 -28.04
C SER A 369 5.53 -26.60 -27.95
N PHE A 370 4.23 -26.74 -27.85
CA PHE A 370 3.56 -28.03 -27.77
C PHE A 370 2.15 -27.92 -28.33
N ARG A 371 1.58 -29.05 -28.73
CA ARG A 371 0.22 -29.09 -29.27
C ARG A 371 -0.73 -29.70 -28.26
N LEU A 372 -1.75 -28.93 -27.87
CA LEU A 372 -2.89 -29.41 -27.08
C LEU A 372 -3.97 -29.91 -28.02
N SER A 373 -4.29 -31.20 -27.95
CA SER A 373 -5.42 -31.76 -28.71
C SER A 373 -6.75 -31.24 -28.16
N ALA A 374 -7.82 -31.30 -28.96
CA ALA A 374 -9.17 -30.98 -28.49
C ALA A 374 -9.54 -31.88 -27.29
N ASN A 375 -10.16 -31.30 -26.26
CA ASN A 375 -10.52 -31.99 -25.01
C ASN A 375 -9.37 -32.80 -24.38
N ALA A 376 -8.17 -32.23 -24.31
CA ALA A 376 -6.98 -32.90 -23.80
C ALA A 376 -6.28 -32.13 -22.70
N THR A 377 -5.46 -32.86 -21.95
CA THR A 377 -4.51 -32.33 -20.98
C THR A 377 -3.10 -32.61 -21.46
N TRP A 378 -2.22 -31.62 -21.36
CA TRP A 378 -0.79 -31.76 -21.62
C TRP A 378 -0.01 -31.44 -20.35
N ARG A 379 1.01 -32.24 -20.04
CA ARG A 379 1.82 -32.09 -18.82
C ARG A 379 3.22 -31.60 -19.15
N TRP A 380 3.61 -30.52 -18.50
CA TRP A 380 4.99 -30.06 -18.46
C TRP A 380 5.64 -30.51 -17.16
N HIS A 381 6.59 -31.43 -17.24
CA HIS A 381 7.36 -31.86 -16.07
C HIS A 381 8.49 -30.87 -15.78
N SER A 382 8.55 -30.34 -14.55
CA SER A 382 9.38 -29.18 -14.15
C SER A 382 10.87 -29.46 -13.96
N ASN A 383 11.34 -30.67 -14.25
CA ASN A 383 12.69 -31.10 -13.88
C ASN A 383 13.83 -30.23 -14.47
N ASN A 384 13.57 -29.41 -15.52
CA ASN A 384 14.55 -28.49 -16.12
C ASN A 384 14.06 -27.04 -16.32
N VAL A 385 13.01 -26.59 -15.61
CA VAL A 385 12.49 -25.22 -15.76
C VAL A 385 13.02 -24.32 -14.64
N PRO A 386 13.72 -23.21 -14.95
CA PRO A 386 14.11 -22.21 -13.96
C PRO A 386 12.91 -21.56 -13.28
N SER A 387 13.11 -20.98 -12.10
CA SER A 387 12.12 -20.04 -11.56
C SER A 387 12.08 -18.79 -12.45
N GLY A 388 10.91 -18.27 -12.76
CA GLY A 388 10.75 -17.10 -13.62
C GLY A 388 9.31 -16.81 -14.01
N VAL A 389 9.10 -15.67 -14.66
CA VAL A 389 7.84 -15.29 -15.29
C VAL A 389 7.90 -15.65 -16.78
N TYR A 390 6.86 -16.31 -17.24
CA TYR A 390 6.70 -16.76 -18.61
C TYR A 390 5.44 -16.18 -19.22
N PHE A 391 5.48 -15.90 -20.51
CA PHE A 391 4.28 -15.64 -21.31
C PHE A 391 3.88 -16.92 -22.02
N TYR A 392 2.57 -17.17 -22.11
CA TYR A 392 2.04 -18.21 -22.97
C TYR A 392 1.06 -17.64 -23.98
N ALA A 393 1.02 -18.24 -25.15
CA ALA A 393 0.01 -17.98 -26.18
C ALA A 393 -0.38 -19.28 -26.88
N GLY A 394 -1.67 -19.45 -27.15
CA GLY A 394 -2.22 -20.59 -27.85
C GLY A 394 -3.00 -20.15 -29.08
N TYR A 395 -2.71 -20.77 -30.23
CA TYR A 395 -3.30 -20.44 -31.51
C TYR A 395 -4.14 -21.60 -32.04
N SER A 396 -5.29 -21.27 -32.64
CA SER A 396 -6.11 -22.23 -33.38
C SER A 396 -5.39 -22.70 -34.66
N PRO A 397 -5.86 -23.79 -35.31
CA PRO A 397 -5.30 -24.25 -36.59
C PRO A 397 -5.39 -23.22 -37.73
N TRP A 398 -6.20 -22.18 -37.54
CA TRP A 398 -6.40 -21.09 -38.49
C TRP A 398 -5.54 -19.85 -38.18
N GLY A 399 -4.63 -19.95 -37.21
CA GLY A 399 -3.69 -18.88 -36.87
C GLY A 399 -4.26 -17.77 -35.98
N GLN A 400 -5.50 -17.91 -35.49
CA GLN A 400 -6.07 -16.97 -34.53
C GLN A 400 -5.58 -17.28 -33.11
N ARG A 401 -5.14 -16.26 -32.38
CA ARG A 401 -4.78 -16.39 -30.95
C ARG A 401 -6.06 -16.58 -30.13
N VAL A 402 -6.15 -17.71 -29.44
CA VAL A 402 -7.32 -18.09 -28.64
C VAL A 402 -7.05 -17.78 -27.18
N VAL A 403 -5.94 -18.28 -26.63
CA VAL A 403 -5.54 -18.08 -25.22
C VAL A 403 -4.21 -17.33 -25.16
N SER A 404 -4.04 -16.49 -24.15
CA SER A 404 -2.73 -15.94 -23.80
C SER A 404 -2.73 -15.44 -22.37
N GLY A 405 -1.56 -15.43 -21.73
CA GLY A 405 -1.41 -14.90 -20.39
C GLY A 405 0.01 -15.01 -19.89
N THR A 406 0.17 -14.76 -18.59
CA THR A 406 1.42 -14.94 -17.87
C THR A 406 1.34 -16.17 -16.97
N LEU A 407 2.48 -16.80 -16.76
CA LEU A 407 2.67 -17.96 -15.90
C LEU A 407 3.93 -17.71 -15.08
N GLN A 408 3.81 -17.69 -13.76
CA GLN A 408 4.95 -17.60 -12.87
C GLN A 408 5.30 -19.00 -12.35
N VAL A 409 6.56 -19.41 -12.49
CA VAL A 409 7.09 -20.67 -11.94
C VAL A 409 8.11 -20.31 -10.87
N THR A 410 7.95 -20.88 -9.68
CA THR A 410 8.90 -20.74 -8.56
C THR A 410 9.15 -22.13 -8.00
N ARG A 411 10.42 -22.53 -7.89
CA ARG A 411 10.82 -23.77 -7.21
C ARG A 411 10.81 -23.64 -5.70
#